data_AF-A0A929BYC1-F1
#
_entry.id   AF-A0A929BYC1-F1
#
_cell.length_a   1.000
_cell.length_b   1.000
_cell.length_c   1.000
_cell.angle_alpha   90.00
_cell.angle_beta   90.00
_cell.angle_gamma   90.00
#
_symmetry.space_group_name_H-M   'P 1'
#
loop_
_entity.id
_entity.type
_entity.pdbx_description
1 polymer ?
#
loop_
_entity_poly.entity_id
_entity_poly.type
_entity_poly.pdbx_seq_one_letter_code
_entity_poly.pdbx_strand_id
1 'polypeptide(L)'
;MRRLRHAFVILTLITFTFIIAVVLGTPQARASETVDPIQDPPSSLLRLASVHLTETTPPPPPEQDTCLHCHLGGSIDNIWTPLARWIVFGFGGLVFLVGAYRAGSGWVTRKPWKPLWARAVDWLDDRFQIVEPIRAILDKPVPMFATRWMYCLGGITFTLLIIQAVTGTMLAFYYKPTPEAAYASIQFIETEVRFGAAIRAIHHWSANGVVVMVVAHMVRVFIHGAYKAPRELNWLSGALLLILTFAFGLTGYLLPWDQQAYWATTVSTEIAGGIPQIGDILLVFMRGGWDVSAVTLSRFYALHVLVLPVGALGLLAIHFLMIRRLGIHRPL
;
A
#
# COMPACT_ATOMS: atom_id res chain seq x y z
N MET A 1 -16.15 -11.53 -10.00
CA MET A 1 -15.32 -10.78 -9.02
C MET A 1 -13.82 -11.14 -9.03
N ARG A 2 -13.37 -12.38 -8.75
CA ARG A 2 -11.91 -12.69 -8.65
C ARG A 2 -11.05 -12.19 -9.82
N ARG A 3 -11.49 -12.28 -11.09
CA ARG A 3 -10.73 -11.77 -12.25
C ARG A 3 -10.48 -10.25 -12.22
N LEU A 4 -11.45 -9.43 -11.77
CA LEU A 4 -11.27 -7.96 -11.70
C LEU A 4 -10.25 -7.54 -10.63
N ARG A 5 -10.17 -8.25 -9.48
CA ARG A 5 -9.16 -7.96 -8.46
C ARG A 5 -7.73 -8.18 -8.99
N HIS A 6 -7.52 -9.22 -9.80
CA HIS A 6 -6.23 -9.44 -10.45
C HIS A 6 -5.94 -8.36 -11.51
N ALA A 7 -6.93 -7.99 -12.34
CA ALA A 7 -6.77 -6.93 -13.33
C ALA A 7 -6.37 -5.58 -12.68
N PHE A 8 -7.00 -5.20 -11.56
CA PHE A 8 -6.63 -3.99 -10.83
C PHE A 8 -5.21 -4.06 -10.26
N VAL A 9 -4.83 -5.16 -9.60
CA VAL A 9 -3.46 -5.33 -9.06
C VAL A 9 -2.41 -5.33 -10.18
N ILE A 10 -2.67 -6.00 -11.30
CA ILE A 10 -1.77 -6.02 -12.46
C ILE A 10 -1.63 -4.61 -13.06
N LEU A 11 -2.74 -3.87 -13.24
CA LEU A 11 -2.70 -2.51 -13.75
C LEU A 11 -1.90 -1.57 -12.82
N THR A 12 -2.09 -1.67 -11.50
CA THR A 12 -1.34 -0.89 -10.51
C THR A 12 0.15 -1.24 -10.50
N LEU A 13 0.50 -2.51 -10.68
CA LEU A 13 1.91 -2.93 -10.80
C LEU A 13 2.55 -2.44 -12.11
N ILE A 14 1.80 -2.45 -13.22
CA ILE A 14 2.26 -1.91 -14.51
C ILE A 14 2.50 -0.40 -14.42
N THR A 15 1.57 0.38 -13.86
CA THR A 15 1.76 1.84 -13.71
C THR A 15 2.89 2.17 -12.76
N PHE A 16 3.04 1.45 -11.65
CA PHE A 16 4.16 1.64 -10.72
C PHE A 16 5.52 1.29 -11.36
N THR A 17 5.58 0.19 -12.13
CA THR A 17 6.80 -0.20 -12.87
C THR A 17 7.14 0.82 -13.97
N PHE A 18 6.13 1.36 -14.67
CA PHE A 18 6.31 2.40 -15.67
C PHE A 18 6.82 3.71 -15.06
N ILE A 19 6.29 4.13 -13.91
CA ILE A 19 6.80 5.30 -13.17
C ILE A 19 8.26 5.09 -12.76
N ILE A 20 8.61 3.90 -12.23
CA ILE A 20 10.01 3.56 -11.89
C ILE A 20 10.90 3.60 -13.13
N ALA A 21 10.45 3.05 -14.27
CA ALA A 21 11.21 3.06 -15.52
C ALA A 21 11.42 4.48 -16.07
N VAL A 22 10.45 5.39 -15.92
CA VAL A 22 10.58 6.81 -16.32
C VAL A 22 11.48 7.59 -15.37
N VAL A 23 11.48 7.29 -14.08
CA VAL A 23 12.34 7.96 -13.08
C VAL A 23 13.79 7.48 -13.17
N LEU A 24 14.02 6.18 -13.34
CA LEU A 24 15.37 5.58 -13.45
C LEU A 24 15.92 5.60 -14.89
N GLY A 25 15.08 5.79 -15.91
CA GLY A 25 15.44 5.78 -17.33
C GLY A 25 15.99 7.11 -17.85
N THR A 26 16.37 8.05 -16.99
CA THR A 26 17.04 9.28 -17.41
C THR A 26 18.51 8.99 -17.73
N PRO A 27 18.98 9.11 -18.99
CA PRO A 27 20.34 8.75 -19.35
C PRO A 27 21.33 9.78 -18.80
N GLN A 28 22.06 9.41 -17.75
CA GLN A 28 23.11 10.24 -17.19
C GLN A 28 24.27 10.35 -18.20
N ALA A 29 24.49 11.55 -18.73
CA ALA A 29 25.47 11.79 -19.79
C ALA A 29 26.89 11.41 -19.34
N ARG A 30 27.60 10.62 -20.17
CA ARG A 30 29.00 10.24 -19.96
C ARG A 30 29.80 10.38 -21.26
N ALA A 31 30.68 11.37 -21.27
CA ALA A 31 31.90 11.47 -22.06
C ALA A 31 32.89 12.32 -21.23
N SER A 32 34.21 12.17 -21.31
CA SER A 32 35.02 11.30 -22.17
C SER A 32 36.18 10.69 -21.35
N GLU A 33 36.66 9.51 -21.73
CA GLU A 33 37.95 8.99 -21.29
C GLU A 33 38.62 8.24 -22.45
N THR A 34 39.94 8.36 -22.56
CA THR A 34 40.67 8.11 -23.82
C THR A 34 41.28 6.71 -23.94
N VAL A 35 41.41 6.25 -25.18
CA VAL A 35 42.01 4.96 -25.57
C VAL A 35 43.46 5.18 -26.02
N ASP A 36 44.39 4.30 -25.59
CA ASP A 36 45.42 3.65 -26.45
C ASP A 36 46.29 2.62 -25.65
N PRO A 37 47.07 1.71 -26.29
CA PRO A 37 47.19 0.31 -25.81
C PRO A 37 48.66 -0.22 -25.71
N ILE A 38 48.86 -1.53 -26.00
CA ILE A 38 50.13 -2.33 -26.06
C ILE A 38 50.49 -2.95 -24.66
N GLN A 39 50.83 -4.24 -24.47
CA GLN A 39 51.71 -5.16 -25.22
C GLN A 39 51.42 -6.68 -25.00
N ASP A 40 51.90 -7.53 -25.92
CA ASP A 40 51.88 -9.03 -25.98
C ASP A 40 53.23 -9.66 -25.49
N PRO A 41 53.55 -10.98 -25.65
CA PRO A 41 52.91 -12.27 -25.27
C PRO A 41 53.97 -13.17 -24.52
N PRO A 42 54.25 -14.48 -24.74
CA PRO A 42 53.51 -15.66 -25.26
C PRO A 42 53.66 -16.97 -24.42
N SER A 43 53.22 -18.10 -25.02
CA SER A 43 53.66 -19.51 -24.82
C SER A 43 52.86 -20.39 -23.82
N SER A 44 52.78 -21.72 -23.95
CA SER A 44 52.83 -22.65 -25.12
C SER A 44 52.50 -24.10 -24.66
N LEU A 45 52.27 -25.04 -25.59
CA LEU A 45 52.21 -26.52 -25.38
C LEU A 45 51.00 -27.03 -24.55
N LEU A 46 50.45 -28.25 -24.69
CA LEU A 46 50.52 -29.35 -25.68
C LEU A 46 49.06 -29.67 -26.15
N ARG A 47 48.68 -30.26 -27.30
CA ARG A 47 49.25 -31.21 -28.29
C ARG A 47 49.23 -32.71 -27.90
N LEU A 48 48.60 -33.55 -28.75
CA LEU A 48 48.66 -35.04 -28.76
C LEU A 48 47.99 -35.73 -27.54
N ALA A 49 47.55 -37.00 -27.58
CA ALA A 49 47.30 -37.99 -28.64
C ALA A 49 46.23 -38.97 -28.07
N SER A 50 45.14 -39.38 -28.75
CA SER A 50 45.00 -40.18 -29.99
C SER A 50 45.66 -41.57 -29.94
N VAL A 51 44.87 -42.66 -30.12
CA VAL A 51 45.11 -43.82 -31.04
C VAL A 51 44.30 -45.07 -30.62
N HIS A 52 43.52 -45.59 -31.59
CA HIS A 52 43.00 -46.97 -31.77
C HIS A 52 42.13 -47.62 -30.66
N LEU A 53 41.01 -48.33 -30.92
CA LEU A 53 40.56 -49.20 -32.03
C LEU A 53 41.23 -50.59 -32.09
N THR A 54 40.50 -51.65 -31.72
CA THR A 54 40.12 -52.72 -32.67
C THR A 54 38.95 -53.57 -32.14
N GLU A 55 38.46 -54.48 -32.98
CA GLU A 55 37.17 -55.19 -32.94
C GLU A 55 37.41 -56.70 -33.13
N THR A 56 36.55 -57.61 -32.62
CA THR A 56 36.35 -58.99 -33.14
C THR A 56 35.25 -59.78 -32.40
N THR A 57 34.71 -60.82 -33.06
CA THR A 57 33.72 -61.83 -32.59
C THR A 57 33.87 -63.12 -33.45
N PRO A 58 33.12 -64.23 -33.28
CA PRO A 58 32.68 -65.04 -32.12
C PRO A 58 33.27 -66.51 -32.26
N PRO A 59 32.64 -67.70 -32.04
CA PRO A 59 31.44 -68.14 -31.27
C PRO A 59 31.70 -69.31 -30.24
N PRO A 60 31.40 -70.66 -30.37
CA PRO A 60 31.38 -71.63 -29.23
C PRO A 60 32.28 -72.90 -29.54
N PRO A 61 32.04 -74.17 -29.08
CA PRO A 61 31.25 -74.78 -27.96
C PRO A 61 32.18 -75.72 -27.09
N PRO A 62 31.78 -76.86 -26.45
CA PRO A 62 30.48 -77.35 -25.94
C PRO A 62 30.48 -77.78 -24.43
N GLU A 63 29.27 -78.13 -23.94
CA GLU A 63 28.89 -79.20 -22.98
C GLU A 63 29.98 -79.94 -22.12
N GLN A 64 29.84 -79.91 -20.77
CA GLN A 64 29.48 -81.07 -19.90
C GLN A 64 29.71 -80.80 -18.38
N ASP A 65 28.81 -81.33 -17.53
CA ASP A 65 28.96 -81.36 -16.06
C ASP A 65 29.79 -82.58 -15.59
N THR A 66 30.62 -82.42 -14.55
CA THR A 66 30.65 -83.29 -13.32
C THR A 66 31.85 -82.98 -12.39
N CYS A 67 31.75 -83.44 -11.13
CA CYS A 67 32.76 -83.42 -10.06
C CYS A 67 33.27 -82.03 -9.60
N LEU A 68 32.71 -81.40 -8.56
CA LEU A 68 32.77 -81.77 -7.12
C LEU A 68 34.14 -81.51 -6.43
N HIS A 69 34.28 -80.32 -5.83
CA HIS A 69 35.14 -79.99 -4.68
C HIS A 69 36.61 -80.49 -4.65
N CYS A 70 37.48 -80.01 -5.56
CA CYS A 70 38.93 -80.30 -5.52
C CYS A 70 39.88 -79.06 -5.51
N HIS A 71 39.47 -77.89 -4.98
CA HIS A 71 40.36 -76.70 -4.93
C HIS A 71 40.26 -75.80 -3.67
N LEU A 72 39.76 -76.29 -2.53
CA LEU A 72 39.84 -75.55 -1.25
C LEU A 72 41.16 -75.82 -0.52
N GLY A 73 42.24 -75.31 -1.10
CA GLY A 73 43.60 -75.32 -0.54
C GLY A 73 44.27 -73.96 -0.70
N GLY A 74 43.65 -72.90 -0.18
CA GLY A 74 44.12 -71.52 -0.31
C GLY A 74 44.12 -70.78 1.02
N SER A 75 45.21 -70.08 1.31
CA SER A 75 45.34 -69.21 2.49
C SER A 75 44.37 -68.03 2.40
N ILE A 76 43.89 -67.56 3.55
CA ILE A 76 42.82 -66.55 3.65
C ILE A 76 43.41 -65.13 3.70
N ASP A 77 44.40 -64.85 2.85
CA ASP A 77 45.10 -63.55 2.78
C ASP A 77 44.28 -62.45 2.06
N ASN A 78 43.06 -62.79 1.64
CA ASN A 78 42.15 -61.90 0.96
C ASN A 78 41.30 -61.09 1.95
N ILE A 79 41.39 -59.76 1.88
CA ILE A 79 40.62 -58.79 2.69
C ILE A 79 39.08 -59.00 2.63
N TRP A 80 38.60 -59.70 1.61
CA TRP A 80 37.19 -60.05 1.39
C TRP A 80 36.75 -61.36 2.04
N THR A 81 37.08 -61.57 3.32
CA THR A 81 36.49 -62.67 4.11
C THR A 81 34.95 -62.55 4.12
N PRO A 82 34.19 -63.65 4.33
CA PRO A 82 32.73 -63.57 4.38
C PRO A 82 32.21 -62.56 5.40
N LEU A 83 32.86 -62.48 6.57
CA LEU A 83 32.53 -61.55 7.63
C LEU A 83 32.89 -60.09 7.26
N ALA A 84 34.03 -59.85 6.60
CA ALA A 84 34.37 -58.52 6.09
C ALA A 84 33.37 -58.04 5.02
N ARG A 85 32.89 -58.93 4.13
CA ARG A 85 31.83 -58.62 3.16
C ARG A 85 30.54 -58.19 3.86
N TRP A 86 30.07 -58.94 4.86
CA TRP A 86 28.88 -58.58 5.63
C TRP A 86 29.03 -57.26 6.40
N ILE A 87 30.22 -56.96 6.94
CA ILE A 87 30.48 -55.66 7.58
C ILE A 87 30.47 -54.52 6.56
N VAL A 88 31.20 -54.62 5.45
CA VAL A 88 31.30 -53.54 4.46
C VAL A 88 29.95 -53.25 3.79
N PHE A 89 29.25 -54.27 3.31
CA PHE A 89 27.94 -54.08 2.66
C PHE A 89 26.80 -53.84 3.65
N GLY A 90 26.84 -54.44 4.84
CA GLY A 90 25.84 -54.23 5.88
C GLY A 90 25.93 -52.84 6.52
N PHE A 91 27.12 -52.40 6.93
CA PHE A 91 27.34 -51.06 7.49
C PHE A 91 27.18 -49.98 6.40
N GLY A 92 27.74 -50.19 5.21
CA GLY A 92 27.55 -49.28 4.07
C GLY A 92 26.08 -49.15 3.66
N GLY A 93 25.35 -50.27 3.61
CA GLY A 93 23.91 -50.29 3.34
C GLY A 93 23.08 -49.61 4.43
N LEU A 94 23.42 -49.80 5.72
CA LEU A 94 22.77 -49.11 6.83
C LEU A 94 23.01 -47.61 6.78
N VAL A 95 24.25 -47.17 6.54
CA VAL A 95 24.60 -45.74 6.39
C VAL A 95 23.90 -45.14 5.17
N PHE A 96 23.79 -45.87 4.05
CA PHE A 96 23.05 -45.43 2.87
C PHE A 96 21.54 -45.31 3.13
N LEU A 97 20.93 -46.30 3.81
CA LEU A 97 19.50 -46.27 4.18
C LEU A 97 19.19 -45.13 5.16
N VAL A 98 20.03 -44.92 6.19
CA VAL A 98 19.89 -43.79 7.12
C VAL A 98 20.13 -42.45 6.41
N GLY A 99 21.07 -42.39 5.47
CA GLY A 99 21.30 -41.21 4.63
C GLY A 99 20.10 -40.88 3.75
N ALA A 100 19.57 -41.86 3.02
CA ALA A 100 18.37 -41.73 2.18
C ALA A 100 17.13 -41.36 3.00
N TYR A 101 16.94 -41.98 4.17
CA TYR A 101 15.86 -41.64 5.10
C TYR A 101 15.97 -40.19 5.60
N ARG A 102 17.15 -39.74 6.04
CA ARG A 102 17.37 -38.36 6.53
C ARG A 102 17.29 -37.32 5.42
N ALA A 103 17.72 -37.67 4.21
CA ALA A 103 17.51 -36.83 3.03
C ALA A 103 16.02 -36.69 2.70
N GLY A 104 15.31 -37.81 2.56
CA GLY A 104 13.88 -37.86 2.26
C GLY A 104 13.03 -37.15 3.30
N SER A 105 13.28 -37.38 4.61
CA SER A 105 12.61 -36.66 5.68
C SER A 105 12.90 -35.16 5.62
N GLY A 106 14.13 -34.75 5.30
CA GLY A 106 14.49 -33.36 5.07
C GLY A 106 13.76 -32.69 3.89
N TRP A 107 13.35 -33.44 2.86
CA TRP A 107 12.48 -32.91 1.79
C TRP A 107 11.02 -32.79 2.25
N VAL A 108 10.49 -33.76 3.01
CA VAL A 108 9.11 -33.77 3.49
C VAL A 108 8.87 -32.77 4.64
N THR A 109 9.84 -32.55 5.53
CA THR A 109 9.71 -31.63 6.67
C THR A 109 10.16 -30.19 6.39
N ARG A 110 10.57 -29.88 5.15
CA ARG A 110 10.89 -28.49 4.75
C ARG A 110 9.64 -27.62 4.87
N LYS A 111 9.62 -26.73 5.87
CA LYS A 111 8.59 -25.68 5.97
C LYS A 111 8.53 -24.92 4.63
N PRO A 112 7.33 -24.74 4.03
CA PRO A 112 7.22 -24.09 2.73
C PRO A 112 7.81 -22.68 2.78
N TRP A 113 8.47 -22.27 1.70
CA TRP A 113 9.12 -20.96 1.65
C TRP A 113 8.07 -19.84 1.77
N LYS A 114 7.96 -19.24 2.95
CA LYS A 114 7.27 -17.96 3.12
C LYS A 114 8.16 -16.84 2.56
N PRO A 115 7.63 -15.92 1.73
CA PRO A 115 8.36 -14.72 1.32
C PRO A 115 8.62 -13.81 2.52
N LEU A 116 9.59 -12.90 2.40
CA LEU A 116 10.03 -12.03 3.50
C LEU A 116 8.88 -11.22 4.12
N TRP A 117 7.97 -10.67 3.29
CA TRP A 117 6.80 -9.92 3.78
C TRP A 117 5.87 -10.79 4.66
N ALA A 118 5.68 -12.07 4.32
CA ALA A 118 4.81 -12.95 5.08
C ALA A 118 5.43 -13.28 6.45
N ARG A 119 6.75 -13.48 6.50
CA ARG A 119 7.48 -13.66 7.77
C ARG A 119 7.46 -12.40 8.64
N ALA A 120 7.52 -11.21 8.02
CA ALA A 120 7.41 -9.94 8.73
C ALA A 120 6.00 -9.72 9.30
N VAL A 121 4.96 -10.12 8.57
CA VAL A 121 3.57 -10.12 9.08
C VAL A 121 3.40 -11.12 10.23
N ASP A 122 3.88 -12.37 10.09
CA ASP A 122 3.86 -13.36 11.18
C ASP A 122 4.53 -12.78 12.46
N TRP A 123 5.77 -12.27 12.32
CA TRP A 123 6.60 -11.71 13.40
C TRP A 123 5.96 -10.50 14.10
N LEU A 124 5.15 -9.72 13.38
CA LEU A 124 4.44 -8.56 13.91
C LEU A 124 3.15 -9.00 14.64
N ASP A 125 2.44 -9.98 14.08
CA ASP A 125 1.22 -10.53 14.69
C ASP A 125 1.52 -11.29 15.99
N ASP A 126 2.62 -12.05 16.02
CA ASP A 126 3.16 -12.71 17.22
C ASP A 126 3.42 -11.73 18.40
N ARG A 127 3.56 -10.43 18.12
CA ARG A 127 3.83 -9.38 19.12
C ARG A 127 2.62 -8.52 19.47
N PHE A 128 1.85 -8.14 18.45
CA PHE A 128 0.83 -7.09 18.57
C PHE A 128 -0.60 -7.59 18.28
N GLN A 129 -0.76 -8.84 17.83
CA GLN A 129 -2.05 -9.50 17.57
C GLN A 129 -3.01 -8.65 16.70
N ILE A 130 -2.47 -8.05 15.63
CA ILE A 130 -3.16 -7.06 14.79
C ILE A 130 -4.02 -7.74 13.71
N VAL A 131 -3.64 -8.93 13.25
CA VAL A 131 -4.26 -9.57 12.08
C VAL A 131 -5.68 -10.04 12.36
N GLU A 132 -5.98 -10.52 13.57
CA GLU A 132 -7.36 -10.88 13.95
C GLU A 132 -8.29 -9.66 13.96
N PRO A 133 -8.00 -8.54 14.68
CA PRO A 133 -8.75 -7.29 14.56
C PRO A 133 -8.94 -6.80 13.12
N ILE A 134 -7.89 -6.85 12.28
CA ILE A 134 -7.98 -6.42 10.88
C ILE A 134 -8.88 -7.36 10.05
N ARG A 135 -8.76 -8.69 10.18
CA ARG A 135 -9.68 -9.65 9.53
C ARG A 135 -11.12 -9.47 10.01
N ALA A 136 -11.32 -9.35 11.32
CA ALA A 136 -12.61 -9.07 11.92
C ALA A 136 -13.23 -7.73 11.44
N ILE A 137 -12.40 -6.77 10.96
CA ILE A 137 -12.83 -5.54 10.28
C ILE A 137 -13.15 -5.78 8.79
N LEU A 138 -12.29 -6.46 8.05
CA LEU A 138 -12.37 -6.61 6.59
C LEU A 138 -13.38 -7.67 6.11
N ASP A 139 -13.51 -8.79 6.81
CA ASP A 139 -14.25 -9.97 6.33
C ASP A 139 -15.77 -9.93 6.63
N LYS A 140 -16.31 -8.76 7.02
CA LYS A 140 -17.77 -8.62 7.28
C LYS A 140 -18.55 -8.73 5.97
N PRO A 141 -19.55 -9.62 5.87
CA PRO A 141 -20.36 -9.75 4.66
C PRO A 141 -21.14 -8.46 4.39
N VAL A 142 -20.96 -7.92 3.18
CA VAL A 142 -21.76 -6.80 2.66
C VAL A 142 -23.06 -7.36 2.08
N PRO A 143 -24.25 -6.92 2.53
CA PRO A 143 -25.52 -7.43 2.00
C PRO A 143 -25.80 -6.91 0.60
N MET A 144 -26.42 -7.72 -0.26
CA MET A 144 -26.62 -7.43 -1.69
C MET A 144 -27.36 -6.11 -2.00
N PHE A 145 -28.22 -5.61 -1.10
CA PHE A 145 -28.85 -4.30 -1.31
C PHE A 145 -27.87 -3.12 -1.19
N ALA A 146 -26.79 -3.28 -0.43
CA ALA A 146 -25.80 -2.24 -0.17
C ALA A 146 -24.71 -2.14 -1.26
N THR A 147 -24.74 -3.00 -2.28
CA THR A 147 -23.90 -2.87 -3.48
C THR A 147 -24.53 -1.96 -4.55
N ARG A 148 -25.70 -1.36 -4.28
CA ARG A 148 -26.33 -0.32 -5.13
C ARG A 148 -25.55 0.99 -5.00
N TRP A 149 -25.31 1.69 -6.10
CA TRP A 149 -24.46 2.89 -6.17
C TRP A 149 -24.79 3.98 -5.12
N MET A 150 -26.08 4.15 -4.78
CA MET A 150 -26.54 5.11 -3.77
C MET A 150 -25.95 4.89 -2.36
N TYR A 151 -25.51 3.66 -2.05
CA TYR A 151 -24.86 3.32 -0.78
C TYR A 151 -23.36 3.70 -0.80
N CYS A 152 -22.77 3.87 -1.97
CA CYS A 152 -21.37 4.29 -2.14
C CYS A 152 -21.15 5.79 -1.85
N LEU A 153 -22.20 6.62 -1.83
CA LEU A 153 -22.11 8.08 -1.70
C LEU A 153 -21.21 8.52 -0.52
N GLY A 154 -21.41 7.97 0.68
CA GLY A 154 -20.58 8.31 1.84
C GLY A 154 -19.11 7.87 1.72
N GLY A 155 -18.86 6.78 0.98
CA GLY A 155 -17.50 6.34 0.64
C GLY A 155 -16.84 7.23 -0.42
N ILE A 156 -17.62 7.79 -1.34
CA ILE A 156 -17.15 8.79 -2.31
C ILE A 156 -16.80 10.08 -1.57
N THR A 157 -17.66 10.58 -0.67
CA THR A 157 -17.36 11.74 0.19
C THR A 157 -16.09 11.52 1.00
N PHE A 158 -15.90 10.35 1.61
CA PHE A 158 -14.67 10.01 2.34
C PHE A 158 -13.42 9.96 1.43
N THR A 159 -13.55 9.42 0.22
CA THR A 159 -12.45 9.39 -0.77
C THR A 159 -12.06 10.81 -1.19
N LEU A 160 -13.04 11.69 -1.39
CA LEU A 160 -12.80 13.11 -1.69
C LEU A 160 -12.17 13.84 -0.50
N LEU A 161 -12.55 13.54 0.74
CA LEU A 161 -11.89 14.07 1.94
C LEU A 161 -10.42 13.60 2.07
N ILE A 162 -10.08 12.38 1.66
CA ILE A 162 -8.68 11.94 1.56
C ILE A 162 -7.94 12.77 0.49
N ILE A 163 -8.55 13.02 -0.67
CA ILE A 163 -7.97 13.88 -1.71
C ILE A 163 -7.75 15.30 -1.18
N GLN A 164 -8.68 15.86 -0.40
CA GLN A 164 -8.51 17.17 0.26
C GLN A 164 -7.35 17.17 1.26
N ALA A 165 -7.23 16.14 2.10
CA ALA A 165 -6.14 16.06 3.06
C ALA A 165 -4.76 15.99 2.36
N VAL A 166 -4.63 15.17 1.32
CA VAL A 166 -3.37 15.03 0.56
C VAL A 166 -3.04 16.31 -0.20
N THR A 167 -3.97 16.83 -1.01
CA THR A 167 -3.72 18.04 -1.83
C THR A 167 -3.57 19.29 -0.97
N GLY A 168 -4.33 19.44 0.11
CA GLY A 168 -4.18 20.53 1.07
C GLY A 168 -2.80 20.52 1.75
N THR A 169 -2.31 19.35 2.15
CA THR A 169 -0.95 19.19 2.67
C THR A 169 0.11 19.58 1.62
N MET A 170 -0.09 19.20 0.35
CA MET A 170 0.82 19.59 -0.75
C MET A 170 0.84 21.10 -1.01
N LEU A 171 -0.30 21.79 -0.88
CA LEU A 171 -0.38 23.25 -1.02
C LEU A 171 0.25 23.98 0.19
N ALA A 172 0.07 23.43 1.39
CA ALA A 172 0.60 24.01 2.64
C ALA A 172 2.14 24.08 2.71
N PHE A 173 2.87 23.33 1.89
CA PHE A 173 4.34 23.45 1.77
C PHE A 173 4.81 24.74 1.06
N TYR A 174 3.93 25.38 0.28
CA TYR A 174 4.29 26.55 -0.55
C TYR A 174 3.52 27.82 -0.16
N TYR A 175 2.32 27.66 0.39
CA TYR A 175 1.43 28.75 0.75
C TYR A 175 1.94 29.57 1.95
N LYS A 176 1.73 30.90 1.92
CA LYS A 176 2.18 31.85 2.97
C LYS A 176 0.99 32.58 3.59
N PRO A 177 0.62 32.33 4.87
CA PRO A 177 -0.57 32.90 5.50
C PRO A 177 -0.38 34.35 6.01
N THR A 178 0.11 35.27 5.17
CA THR A 178 0.18 36.71 5.47
C THR A 178 -0.43 37.53 4.31
N PRO A 179 -1.11 38.66 4.55
CA PRO A 179 -1.82 39.42 3.50
C PRO A 179 -0.95 39.83 2.32
N GLU A 180 0.34 40.10 2.58
CA GLU A 180 1.32 40.59 1.62
C GLU A 180 1.84 39.49 0.69
N ALA A 181 1.72 38.22 1.11
CA ALA A 181 2.33 37.06 0.46
C ALA A 181 1.34 35.95 0.09
N ALA A 182 0.11 35.94 0.62
CA ALA A 182 -0.88 34.88 0.39
C ALA A 182 -1.22 34.74 -1.10
N TYR A 183 -1.72 35.81 -1.73
CA TYR A 183 -2.07 35.80 -3.16
C TYR A 183 -0.84 35.50 -4.05
N ALA A 184 0.31 36.11 -3.78
CA ALA A 184 1.55 35.85 -4.50
C ALA A 184 2.02 34.38 -4.36
N SER A 185 1.82 33.75 -3.19
CA SER A 185 2.14 32.33 -2.98
C SER A 185 1.19 31.40 -3.75
N ILE A 186 -0.08 31.80 -3.95
CA ILE A 186 -0.99 31.08 -4.86
C ILE A 186 -0.53 31.21 -6.31
N GLN A 187 -0.15 32.40 -6.77
CA GLN A 187 0.37 32.59 -8.13
C GLN A 187 1.63 31.73 -8.37
N PHE A 188 2.57 31.71 -7.42
CA PHE A 188 3.76 30.85 -7.46
C PHE A 188 3.42 29.35 -7.54
N ILE A 189 2.39 28.90 -6.83
CA ILE A 189 1.87 27.52 -6.92
C ILE A 189 1.30 27.23 -8.31
N GLU A 190 0.69 28.21 -8.99
CA GLU A 190 0.12 28.01 -10.32
C GLU A 190 1.13 28.07 -11.46
N THR A 191 2.15 28.94 -11.38
CA THR A 191 3.11 29.14 -12.48
C THR A 191 4.41 28.35 -12.31
N GLU A 192 5.02 28.35 -11.12
CA GLU A 192 6.39 27.83 -10.92
C GLU A 192 6.41 26.40 -10.36
N VAL A 193 5.46 26.04 -9.49
CA VAL A 193 5.44 24.72 -8.87
C VAL A 193 4.99 23.66 -9.89
N ARG A 194 5.86 22.67 -10.15
CA ARG A 194 5.56 21.56 -11.07
C ARG A 194 4.28 20.82 -10.67
N PHE A 195 3.27 20.84 -11.54
CA PHE A 195 1.89 20.35 -11.31
C PHE A 195 1.09 21.13 -10.24
N GLY A 196 1.58 22.24 -9.69
CA GLY A 196 0.93 22.98 -8.60
C GLY A 196 -0.46 23.53 -8.98
N ALA A 197 -0.61 24.10 -10.19
CA ALA A 197 -1.92 24.47 -10.75
C ALA A 197 -2.91 23.27 -10.80
N ALA A 198 -2.43 22.08 -11.17
CA ALA A 198 -3.26 20.89 -11.20
C ALA A 198 -3.64 20.41 -9.78
N ILE A 199 -2.73 20.48 -8.81
CA ILE A 199 -3.02 20.18 -7.40
C ILE A 199 -4.03 21.18 -6.83
N ARG A 200 -3.89 22.48 -7.10
CA ARG A 200 -4.84 23.53 -6.70
C ARG A 200 -6.21 23.30 -7.33
N ALA A 201 -6.27 22.99 -8.62
CA ALA A 201 -7.51 22.67 -9.32
C ALA A 201 -8.19 21.42 -8.75
N ILE A 202 -7.44 20.34 -8.48
CA ILE A 202 -7.97 19.13 -7.83
C ILE A 202 -8.52 19.46 -6.44
N HIS A 203 -7.82 20.27 -5.64
CA HIS A 203 -8.27 20.67 -4.31
C HIS A 203 -9.57 21.49 -4.36
N HIS A 204 -9.68 22.43 -5.29
CA HIS A 204 -10.88 23.25 -5.49
C HIS A 204 -12.08 22.41 -5.98
N TRP A 205 -11.90 21.61 -7.03
CA TRP A 205 -12.98 20.78 -7.58
C TRP A 205 -13.39 19.65 -6.63
N SER A 206 -12.46 19.09 -5.86
CA SER A 206 -12.77 18.09 -4.84
C SER A 206 -13.50 18.69 -3.64
N ALA A 207 -13.23 19.94 -3.24
CA ALA A 207 -14.04 20.64 -2.23
C ALA A 207 -15.51 20.72 -2.63
N ASN A 208 -15.78 21.18 -3.86
CA ASN A 208 -17.14 21.23 -4.42
C ASN A 208 -17.76 19.82 -4.52
N GLY A 209 -16.94 18.82 -4.88
CA GLY A 209 -17.33 17.41 -4.86
C GLY A 209 -17.74 16.90 -3.47
N VAL A 210 -17.00 17.22 -2.41
CA VAL A 210 -17.34 16.85 -1.03
C VAL A 210 -18.72 17.42 -0.65
N VAL A 211 -18.97 18.70 -0.94
CA VAL A 211 -20.26 19.37 -0.63
C VAL A 211 -21.43 18.68 -1.35
N VAL A 212 -21.31 18.45 -2.66
CA VAL A 212 -22.36 17.77 -3.45
C VAL A 212 -22.60 16.34 -2.94
N MET A 213 -21.53 15.58 -2.68
CA MET A 213 -21.64 14.17 -2.28
C MET A 213 -22.12 14.00 -0.83
N VAL A 214 -21.76 14.90 0.10
CA VAL A 214 -22.30 14.85 1.47
C VAL A 214 -23.79 15.21 1.50
N VAL A 215 -24.23 16.21 0.72
CA VAL A 215 -25.66 16.55 0.60
C VAL A 215 -26.44 15.40 -0.03
N ALA A 216 -25.94 14.80 -1.13
CA ALA A 216 -26.55 13.62 -1.73
C ALA A 216 -26.60 12.42 -0.77
N HIS A 217 -25.56 12.22 0.06
CA HIS A 217 -25.53 11.19 1.08
C HIS A 217 -26.59 11.43 2.18
N MET A 218 -26.71 12.66 2.68
CA MET A 218 -27.69 13.04 3.70
C MET A 218 -29.13 12.86 3.18
N VAL A 219 -29.43 13.32 1.96
CA VAL A 219 -30.73 13.10 1.28
C VAL A 219 -31.02 11.60 1.15
N ARG A 220 -30.02 10.80 0.73
CA ARG A 220 -30.16 9.33 0.62
C ARG A 220 -30.45 8.68 1.98
N VAL A 221 -29.80 9.11 3.06
CA VAL A 221 -30.02 8.58 4.43
C VAL A 221 -31.41 8.96 4.94
N PHE A 222 -31.87 10.19 4.68
CA PHE A 222 -33.21 10.67 5.03
C PHE A 222 -34.31 9.88 4.32
N ILE A 223 -34.26 9.79 2.99
CA ILE A 223 -35.28 9.08 2.17
C ILE A 223 -35.40 7.60 2.57
N HIS A 224 -34.29 6.93 2.90
CA HIS A 224 -34.31 5.52 3.31
C HIS A 224 -34.66 5.32 4.80
N GLY A 225 -35.01 6.38 5.55
CA GLY A 225 -35.31 6.32 6.98
C GLY A 225 -34.14 5.87 7.86
N ALA A 226 -32.91 5.85 7.33
CA ALA A 226 -31.76 5.18 7.95
C ALA A 226 -31.15 5.91 9.16
N TYR A 227 -31.77 7.04 9.57
CA TYR A 227 -31.48 7.81 10.77
C TYR A 227 -32.31 7.37 11.99
N LYS A 228 -33.36 6.55 11.80
CA LYS A 228 -34.24 6.04 12.86
C LYS A 228 -33.52 5.06 13.80
N ALA A 229 -34.13 4.77 14.94
CA ALA A 229 -33.63 3.86 15.97
C ALA A 229 -33.01 2.57 15.42
N PRO A 230 -31.82 2.13 15.90
CA PRO A 230 -30.97 2.75 16.94
C PRO A 230 -29.82 3.61 16.34
N ARG A 231 -30.09 4.46 15.34
CA ARG A 231 -29.06 5.14 14.52
C ARG A 231 -29.01 6.66 14.70
N GLU A 232 -29.69 7.20 15.68
CA GLU A 232 -29.84 8.64 15.94
C GLU A 232 -28.49 9.33 16.14
N LEU A 233 -27.58 8.72 16.91
CA LEU A 233 -26.21 9.23 17.12
C LEU A 233 -25.36 9.18 15.84
N ASN A 234 -25.65 8.23 14.94
CA ASN A 234 -25.01 8.17 13.62
C ASN A 234 -25.52 9.28 12.70
N TRP A 235 -26.79 9.66 12.80
CA TRP A 235 -27.33 10.83 12.12
C TRP A 235 -26.76 12.13 12.69
N LEU A 236 -26.69 12.28 14.02
CA LEU A 236 -26.13 13.46 14.68
C LEU A 236 -24.66 13.70 14.30
N SER A 237 -23.82 12.66 14.34
CA SER A 237 -22.42 12.76 13.87
C SER A 237 -22.31 13.09 12.39
N GLY A 238 -23.23 12.59 11.55
CA GLY A 238 -23.32 12.98 10.12
C GLY A 238 -23.71 14.45 9.92
N ALA A 239 -24.64 14.98 10.72
CA ALA A 239 -25.04 16.38 10.71
C ALA A 239 -23.90 17.30 11.20
N LEU A 240 -23.14 16.90 12.22
CA LEU A 240 -21.94 17.62 12.66
C LEU A 240 -20.85 17.62 11.58
N LEU A 241 -20.64 16.50 10.88
CA LEU A 241 -19.73 16.44 9.73
C LEU A 241 -20.18 17.32 8.55
N LEU A 242 -21.48 17.48 8.32
CA LEU A 242 -22.02 18.42 7.32
C LEU A 242 -21.72 19.88 7.70
N ILE A 243 -21.95 20.27 8.96
CA ILE A 243 -21.61 21.61 9.47
C ILE A 243 -20.10 21.86 9.33
N LEU A 244 -19.28 20.86 9.69
CA LEU A 244 -17.82 20.94 9.57
C LEU A 244 -17.36 21.05 8.10
N THR A 245 -18.08 20.41 7.17
CA THR A 245 -17.82 20.54 5.72
C THR A 245 -18.06 21.96 5.23
N PHE A 246 -19.12 22.64 5.71
CA PHE A 246 -19.33 24.05 5.39
C PHE A 246 -18.28 24.97 6.06
N ALA A 247 -17.84 24.64 7.28
CA ALA A 247 -16.75 25.35 7.94
C ALA A 247 -15.41 25.21 7.18
N PHE A 248 -15.11 24.05 6.61
CA PHE A 248 -13.98 23.87 5.68
C PHE A 248 -14.13 24.76 4.45
N GLY A 249 -15.32 24.78 3.84
CA GLY A 249 -15.61 25.63 2.67
C GLY A 249 -15.30 27.10 2.96
N LEU A 250 -15.89 27.66 4.03
CA LEU A 250 -15.66 29.05 4.44
C LEU A 250 -14.19 29.34 4.75
N THR A 251 -13.54 28.50 5.58
CA THR A 251 -12.15 28.76 6.02
C THR A 251 -11.12 28.59 4.92
N GLY A 252 -11.35 27.68 3.96
CA GLY A 252 -10.48 27.48 2.80
C GLY A 252 -10.66 28.54 1.72
N TYR A 253 -11.90 29.01 1.52
CA TYR A 253 -12.22 30.05 0.53
C TYR A 253 -11.58 31.41 0.86
N LEU A 254 -11.28 31.68 2.12
CA LEU A 254 -10.52 32.87 2.55
C LEU A 254 -9.07 32.87 2.04
N LEU A 255 -8.42 31.71 1.98
CA LEU A 255 -6.96 31.60 1.89
C LEU A 255 -6.29 32.23 0.65
N PRO A 256 -6.92 32.28 -0.55
CA PRO A 256 -6.33 32.99 -1.69
C PRO A 256 -6.09 34.49 -1.45
N TRP A 257 -6.83 35.10 -0.51
CA TRP A 257 -6.73 36.51 -0.14
C TRP A 257 -6.87 37.49 -1.33
N ASP A 258 -7.71 37.12 -2.31
CA ASP A 258 -8.19 38.04 -3.34
C ASP A 258 -9.41 38.84 -2.84
N GLN A 259 -9.90 39.78 -3.65
CA GLN A 259 -11.05 40.62 -3.33
C GLN A 259 -12.32 39.80 -3.04
N GLN A 260 -12.54 38.68 -3.74
CA GLN A 260 -13.75 37.88 -3.56
C GLN A 260 -13.68 37.10 -2.24
N ALA A 261 -12.52 36.52 -1.94
CA ALA A 261 -12.22 35.86 -0.66
C ALA A 261 -12.34 36.83 0.53
N TYR A 262 -11.82 38.05 0.41
CA TYR A 262 -11.91 39.09 1.44
C TYR A 262 -13.36 39.50 1.73
N TRP A 263 -14.12 39.92 0.71
CA TRP A 263 -15.51 40.36 0.92
C TRP A 263 -16.45 39.23 1.34
N ALA A 264 -16.26 38.01 0.84
CA ALA A 264 -17.00 36.84 1.30
C ALA A 264 -16.70 36.51 2.78
N THR A 265 -15.45 36.69 3.22
CA THR A 265 -15.06 36.57 4.64
C THR A 265 -15.77 37.61 5.48
N THR A 266 -15.74 38.89 5.07
CA THR A 266 -16.41 39.99 5.78
C THR A 266 -17.88 39.68 5.97
N VAL A 267 -18.63 39.40 4.89
CA VAL A 267 -20.07 39.09 4.97
C VAL A 267 -20.34 37.86 5.82
N SER A 268 -19.55 36.79 5.68
CA SER A 268 -19.74 35.56 6.48
C SER A 268 -19.46 35.76 7.98
N THR A 269 -18.58 36.69 8.33
CA THR A 269 -18.30 37.04 9.74
C THR A 269 -19.29 38.07 10.30
N GLU A 270 -19.85 38.98 9.48
CA GLU A 270 -20.99 39.82 9.88
C GLU A 270 -22.24 38.99 10.19
N ILE A 271 -22.51 37.92 9.43
CA ILE A 271 -23.65 37.02 9.70
C ILE A 271 -23.53 36.35 11.08
N ALA A 272 -22.31 36.05 11.54
CA ALA A 272 -22.06 35.59 12.91
C ALA A 272 -22.16 36.72 13.96
N GLY A 273 -21.74 37.94 13.59
CA GLY A 273 -21.92 39.16 14.38
C GLY A 273 -23.39 39.56 14.59
N GLY A 274 -24.28 39.21 13.66
CA GLY A 274 -25.72 39.47 13.76
C GLY A 274 -26.48 38.62 14.79
N ILE A 275 -25.82 37.71 15.51
CA ILE A 275 -26.46 36.86 16.53
C ILE A 275 -26.68 37.67 17.83
N PRO A 276 -27.92 37.79 18.33
CA PRO A 276 -28.19 38.51 19.58
C PRO A 276 -27.39 38.00 20.78
N GLN A 277 -27.07 38.91 21.70
CA GLN A 277 -26.28 38.71 22.94
C GLN A 277 -24.83 38.21 22.81
N ILE A 278 -24.46 37.47 21.75
CA ILE A 278 -23.12 36.85 21.61
C ILE A 278 -22.39 37.23 20.32
N GLY A 279 -23.03 37.95 19.40
CA GLY A 279 -22.51 38.28 18.07
C GLY A 279 -21.16 38.99 18.09
N ASP A 280 -21.02 40.08 18.83
CA ASP A 280 -19.74 40.82 18.95
C ASP A 280 -18.58 39.92 19.42
N ILE A 281 -18.86 39.04 20.39
CA ILE A 281 -17.89 38.10 20.94
C ILE A 281 -17.48 37.07 19.87
N LEU A 282 -18.43 36.55 19.10
CA LEU A 282 -18.16 35.62 17.99
C LEU A 282 -17.39 36.30 16.85
N LEU A 283 -17.76 37.53 16.47
CA LEU A 283 -17.10 38.30 15.42
C LEU A 283 -15.64 38.59 15.79
N VAL A 284 -15.38 39.11 17.00
CA VAL A 284 -14.01 39.38 17.49
C VAL A 284 -13.22 38.08 17.73
N PHE A 285 -13.87 36.99 18.11
CA PHE A 285 -13.23 35.66 18.21
C PHE A 285 -12.82 35.12 16.83
N MET A 286 -13.65 35.27 15.80
CA MET A 286 -13.34 34.83 14.43
C MET A 286 -12.29 35.73 13.78
N ARG A 287 -12.48 37.05 13.78
CA ARG A 287 -11.60 38.02 13.11
C ARG A 287 -10.29 38.28 13.86
N GLY A 288 -10.32 38.27 15.19
CA GLY A 288 -9.21 38.75 16.03
C GLY A 288 -9.16 40.27 16.22
N GLY A 289 -10.23 40.95 15.83
CA GLY A 289 -10.46 42.40 15.91
C GLY A 289 -11.86 42.69 15.38
N TRP A 290 -12.18 43.97 15.15
CA TRP A 290 -13.43 44.34 14.49
C TRP A 290 -13.35 44.10 12.97
N ASP A 291 -12.22 44.45 12.35
CA ASP A 291 -12.00 44.31 10.90
C ASP A 291 -11.35 42.97 10.50
N VAL A 292 -11.56 42.57 9.24
CA VAL A 292 -10.87 41.43 8.62
C VAL A 292 -9.42 41.81 8.33
N SER A 293 -8.47 41.05 8.89
CA SER A 293 -7.05 41.46 8.96
C SER A 293 -6.07 40.27 8.85
N ALA A 294 -4.76 40.54 8.94
CA ALA A 294 -3.71 39.51 9.04
C ALA A 294 -3.96 38.50 10.18
N VAL A 295 -4.58 38.94 11.28
CA VAL A 295 -4.96 38.07 12.40
C VAL A 295 -6.11 37.13 12.01
N THR A 296 -7.06 37.62 11.20
CA THR A 296 -8.14 36.79 10.65
C THR A 296 -7.58 35.70 9.73
N LEU A 297 -6.67 36.08 8.81
CA LEU A 297 -6.03 35.16 7.88
C LEU A 297 -5.27 34.03 8.59
N SER A 298 -4.41 34.39 9.55
CA SER A 298 -3.63 33.40 10.31
C SER A 298 -4.51 32.50 11.18
N ARG A 299 -5.58 33.02 11.80
CA ARG A 299 -6.59 32.21 12.51
C ARG A 299 -7.32 31.24 11.59
N PHE A 300 -7.81 31.71 10.45
CA PHE A 300 -8.57 30.88 9.51
C PHE A 300 -7.68 29.80 8.85
N TYR A 301 -6.41 30.11 8.58
CA TYR A 301 -5.42 29.11 8.15
C TYR A 301 -5.20 28.01 9.21
N ALA A 302 -5.00 28.39 10.48
CA ALA A 302 -4.85 27.44 11.58
C ALA A 302 -6.12 26.59 11.80
N LEU A 303 -7.31 27.19 11.67
CA LEU A 303 -8.57 26.46 11.69
C LEU A 303 -8.66 25.45 10.54
N HIS A 304 -8.38 25.89 9.30
CA HIS A 304 -8.52 25.05 8.10
C HIS A 304 -7.54 23.88 8.04
N VAL A 305 -6.28 24.09 8.45
CA VAL A 305 -5.19 23.10 8.29
C VAL A 305 -4.98 22.23 9.54
N LEU A 306 -5.36 22.68 10.73
CA LEU A 306 -5.17 21.92 11.98
C LEU A 306 -6.49 21.57 12.68
N VAL A 307 -7.29 22.56 13.06
CA VAL A 307 -8.43 22.33 13.98
C VAL A 307 -9.57 21.56 13.31
N LEU A 308 -9.99 21.97 12.10
CA LEU A 308 -11.05 21.31 11.35
C LEU A 308 -10.65 19.88 10.92
N PRO A 309 -9.42 19.60 10.41
CA PRO A 309 -8.98 18.23 10.13
C PRO A 309 -8.98 17.31 11.34
N VAL A 310 -8.49 17.76 12.50
CA VAL A 310 -8.51 16.95 13.73
C VAL A 310 -9.95 16.67 14.19
N GLY A 311 -10.83 17.68 14.16
CA GLY A 311 -12.26 17.50 14.45
C GLY A 311 -12.96 16.55 13.47
N ALA A 312 -12.62 16.63 12.18
CA ALA A 312 -13.17 15.77 11.13
C ALA A 312 -12.76 14.32 11.33
N LEU A 313 -11.48 14.05 11.61
CA LEU A 313 -10.97 12.71 11.89
C LEU A 313 -11.65 12.09 13.12
N GLY A 314 -11.82 12.86 14.19
CA GLY A 314 -12.54 12.41 15.40
C GLY A 314 -14.01 12.04 15.12
N LEU A 315 -14.74 12.93 14.43
CA LEU A 315 -16.14 12.67 14.08
C LEU A 315 -16.29 11.53 13.05
N LEU A 316 -15.40 11.41 12.07
CA LEU A 316 -15.39 10.29 11.10
C LEU A 316 -15.12 8.95 11.80
N ALA A 317 -14.18 8.90 12.75
CA ALA A 317 -13.91 7.69 13.52
C ALA A 317 -15.15 7.24 14.33
N ILE A 318 -15.82 8.19 14.99
CA ILE A 318 -17.08 7.97 15.73
C ILE A 318 -18.19 7.47 14.78
N HIS A 319 -18.37 8.13 13.64
CA HIS A 319 -19.39 7.80 12.63
C HIS A 319 -19.16 6.41 12.02
N PHE A 320 -17.93 6.10 11.59
CA PHE A 320 -17.59 4.78 11.05
C PHE A 320 -17.69 3.68 12.10
N LEU A 321 -17.34 3.93 13.37
CA LEU A 321 -17.51 2.97 14.46
C LEU A 321 -18.99 2.60 14.66
N MET A 322 -19.90 3.58 14.63
CA MET A 322 -21.34 3.33 14.74
C MET A 322 -21.91 2.55 13.55
N ILE A 323 -21.59 2.94 12.30
CA ILE A 323 -21.93 2.15 11.11
C ILE A 323 -21.38 0.72 11.23
N ARG A 324 -20.14 0.56 11.73
CA ARG A 324 -19.47 -0.74 11.80
C ARG A 324 -20.06 -1.66 12.87
N ARG A 325 -20.51 -1.12 14.00
CA ARG A 325 -21.26 -1.84 15.04
C ARG A 325 -22.68 -2.18 14.56
N LEU A 326 -23.48 -1.16 14.20
CA LEU A 326 -24.91 -1.30 13.88
C LEU A 326 -25.20 -1.91 12.48
N GLY A 327 -24.19 -2.06 11.62
CA GLY A 327 -24.37 -2.54 10.24
C GLY A 327 -25.11 -1.54 9.35
N ILE A 328 -25.53 -1.99 8.17
CA ILE A 328 -26.18 -1.14 7.15
C ILE A 328 -27.70 -1.31 7.22
N HIS A 329 -28.44 -0.20 7.27
CA HIS A 329 -29.91 -0.20 7.20
C HIS A 329 -30.38 -0.74 5.84
N ARG A 330 -31.39 -1.63 5.84
CA ARG A 330 -32.03 -2.14 4.61
C ARG A 330 -32.74 -0.99 3.88
N PRO A 331 -32.97 -1.06 2.56
CA PRO A 331 -34.00 -0.22 1.95
C PRO A 331 -35.37 -0.56 2.55
N LEU A 332 -36.28 0.42 2.51
CA LEU A 332 -37.71 0.18 2.62
C LEU A 332 -38.19 -0.62 1.40
#